data_AF-A0A930APN5-F1
#
_entry.id   AF-A0A930APN5-F1
#
_cell.length_a   1.000
_cell.length_b   1.000
_cell.length_c   1.000
_cell.angle_alpha   90.00
_cell.angle_beta   90.00
_cell.angle_gamma   90.00
#
_symmetry.space_group_name_H-M   'P 1'
#
loop_
_entity.id
_entity.type
_entity.pdbx_description
1 polymer ?
#
loop_
_entity_poly.entity_id
_entity_poly.type
_entity_poly.pdbx_seq_one_letter_code
_entity_poly.pdbx_strand_id
1 'polypeptide(L)'
;MSMRKVQRIFVILCTFIMLLSVNNSVNAIDTTTPAPTTTTAAGTITPTTPVNPNEKIEILFRSRWTGNDRLSARVHLFANGEELNIQTTDPSTGLQRDGIILDYQNAWEYRQANLPRYDQDGNEITYTATQEIINEDLFAFHGFRFKTVTTGSSEERYFIFKNISIINIKVGKSWNEYPNIVIPGTPSPAYPPVMLNVNTLDSEDSVSYDEEELNELVAESDALDANDLSYAAYTSGLDEVDTSLEEDAQATAAQQSSVAIPDSITVNLLADGVVVGTIQVTKEQDWESEFVGYPRFDENDGHEINYTIEEVPVNGYKTDYIHTRVIDMIVNRSIIDIPVVKKWVGKAQSSVQVTLHRKYTTTYFDYATYRNVTDNHDEVVETVELNAANNWKYIFREQYEFYTVAGQDPSKYEYYITEDSVANYATDITGNQDEGFTITNTNTTDLIDIPVEKNWDGDAANSTKITLFANGNEVETVELNATNNWKHTFTHLQKYNNDGSEVAYTIKEVGENGNIIELDGKRFDVEYSGDITQGFKVTNKKPLDPPTPTQTPKTSDDTHVKVYGLMMLLSAVLVVIVAVKRMKYSNY
;
A
#
# COMPACT_ATOMS: atom_id res chain seq x y z
N MET A 1 8.90 31.76 -3.88
CA MET A 1 8.80 31.87 -2.41
C MET A 1 8.05 33.16 -2.07
N SER A 2 6.93 33.09 -1.34
CA SER A 2 6.20 34.29 -0.87
C SER A 2 5.47 33.98 0.43
N MET A 3 5.75 34.73 1.49
CA MET A 3 5.13 34.56 2.80
C MET A 3 4.81 35.91 3.44
N ARG A 4 3.56 36.03 3.90
CA ARG A 4 3.11 36.90 5.02
C ARG A 4 3.44 38.41 4.92
N LYS A 5 2.41 39.23 4.67
CA LYS A 5 1.81 40.17 5.66
C LYS A 5 0.92 41.25 5.02
N VAL A 6 -0.38 41.20 5.33
CA VAL A 6 -1.16 42.37 5.77
C VAL A 6 -2.03 41.89 6.94
N GLN A 7 -2.26 42.71 7.97
CA GLN A 7 -2.99 42.32 9.18
C GLN A 7 -4.20 43.22 9.45
N ARG A 8 -5.29 42.58 9.89
CA ARG A 8 -6.28 43.01 10.91
C ARG A 8 -6.48 44.52 11.17
N ILE A 9 -7.70 44.98 10.94
CA ILE A 9 -8.46 45.90 11.83
C ILE A 9 -9.89 45.29 11.87
N PHE A 10 -10.41 44.72 12.97
CA PHE A 10 -11.00 45.32 14.19
C PHE A 10 -12.23 46.23 13.94
N VAL A 11 -13.27 46.34 14.78
CA VAL A 11 -14.02 45.42 15.69
C VAL A 11 -15.30 46.19 16.17
N ILE A 12 -16.13 45.66 17.09
CA ILE A 12 -17.31 46.32 17.77
C ILE A 12 -18.65 46.29 16.99
N LEU A 13 -19.85 46.03 17.57
CA LEU A 13 -20.29 45.32 18.80
C LEU A 13 -21.85 45.25 18.87
N CYS A 14 -22.42 44.14 19.38
CA CYS A 14 -23.84 43.97 19.84
C CYS A 14 -24.97 44.13 18.78
N THR A 15 -26.18 43.56 18.95
CA THR A 15 -26.82 42.87 20.11
C THR A 15 -27.19 41.40 19.78
N PHE A 16 -27.02 40.37 20.63
CA PHE A 16 -27.55 40.05 21.99
C PHE A 16 -28.87 39.24 21.96
N ILE A 17 -29.04 38.25 22.88
CA ILE A 17 -30.22 37.33 23.05
C ILE A 17 -30.35 36.25 21.95
N MET A 18 -30.29 34.91 22.14
CA MET A 18 -29.96 33.96 23.23
C MET A 18 -29.14 32.79 22.62
N LEU A 19 -28.55 31.79 23.32
CA LEU A 19 -28.25 31.53 24.73
C LEU A 19 -26.89 30.78 24.78
N LEU A 20 -26.24 30.72 25.95
CA LEU A 20 -25.04 29.90 26.19
C LEU A 20 -25.37 28.57 26.90
N SER A 21 -24.42 27.63 26.82
CA SER A 21 -24.21 26.48 27.72
C SER A 21 -25.40 25.54 28.00
N VAL A 22 -25.36 24.36 27.38
CA VAL A 22 -25.75 23.10 28.06
C VAL A 22 -24.58 22.12 27.97
N ASN A 23 -23.64 22.25 28.89
CA ASN A 23 -22.80 21.15 29.32
C ASN A 23 -22.96 21.09 30.84
N ASN A 24 -23.73 20.13 31.34
CA ASN A 24 -23.94 19.94 32.77
C ASN A 24 -24.39 18.51 33.07
N SER A 25 -23.59 17.79 33.84
CA SER A 25 -23.99 16.53 34.47
C SER A 25 -24.96 16.82 35.62
N VAL A 26 -25.96 15.94 35.80
CA VAL A 26 -26.88 15.93 36.94
C VAL A 26 -27.20 14.45 37.22
N ASN A 27 -26.97 13.82 38.38
CA ASN A 27 -26.33 14.18 39.66
C ASN A 27 -26.64 15.56 40.23
N ALA A 28 -27.82 15.71 40.81
CA ALA A 28 -28.07 16.67 41.88
C ALA A 28 -28.22 15.91 43.20
N ILE A 29 -27.26 16.10 44.11
CA ILE A 29 -27.45 15.82 45.54
C ILE A 29 -28.02 17.12 46.13
N ASP A 30 -29.25 17.08 46.63
CA ASP A 30 -29.78 18.16 47.47
C ASP A 30 -29.63 17.77 48.95
N THR A 31 -29.27 18.76 49.79
CA THR A 31 -28.94 18.59 51.20
C THR A 31 -29.56 19.70 52.04
N THR A 32 -30.89 19.64 52.20
CA THR A 32 -31.60 20.43 53.21
C THR A 32 -32.06 19.54 54.37
N THR A 33 -31.52 19.79 55.56
CA THR A 33 -31.74 18.97 56.77
C THR A 33 -33.06 19.32 57.46
N PRO A 34 -33.87 18.33 57.86
CA PRO A 34 -34.83 18.47 58.95
C PRO A 34 -34.37 17.67 60.19
N ALA A 35 -34.35 18.32 61.35
CA ALA A 35 -34.25 17.66 62.65
C ALA A 35 -34.93 18.53 63.73
N PRO A 36 -35.48 17.95 64.81
CA PRO A 36 -35.96 16.57 64.99
C PRO A 36 -37.48 16.53 65.31
N THR A 37 -38.20 15.51 64.83
CA THR A 37 -39.61 15.32 65.21
C THR A 37 -39.91 13.90 65.68
N THR A 38 -39.94 13.74 67.00
CA THR A 38 -40.63 12.71 67.80
C THR A 38 -41.07 11.41 67.11
N THR A 39 -40.38 10.32 67.45
CA THR A 39 -40.85 8.94 67.34
C THR A 39 -42.30 8.82 67.79
N THR A 40 -43.22 8.58 66.86
CA THR A 40 -44.62 8.23 67.15
C THR A 40 -44.81 6.81 66.68
N ALA A 41 -44.99 5.87 67.61
CA ALA A 41 -45.10 4.46 67.27
C ALA A 41 -46.41 4.17 66.52
N ALA A 42 -46.31 3.96 65.21
CA ALA A 42 -47.39 3.48 64.35
C ALA A 42 -47.12 2.00 64.04
N GLY A 43 -48.08 1.14 64.37
CA GLY A 43 -47.85 -0.29 64.57
C GLY A 43 -47.23 -1.04 63.38
N THR A 44 -46.33 -1.97 63.72
CA THR A 44 -45.90 -3.06 62.84
C THR A 44 -47.09 -3.96 62.50
N ILE A 45 -47.85 -3.59 61.46
CA ILE A 45 -48.78 -4.50 60.79
C ILE A 45 -47.98 -5.39 59.85
N THR A 46 -47.27 -6.36 60.43
CA THR A 46 -46.83 -7.54 59.69
C THR A 46 -48.09 -8.21 59.11
N PRO A 47 -48.18 -8.42 57.78
CA PRO A 47 -49.13 -9.39 57.27
C PRO A 47 -48.62 -10.78 57.67
N THR A 48 -49.02 -11.24 58.87
CA THR A 48 -48.71 -12.59 59.35
C THR A 48 -49.57 -13.61 58.61
N THR A 49 -49.34 -13.73 57.31
CA THR A 49 -49.49 -15.01 56.62
C THR A 49 -48.70 -16.02 57.44
N PRO A 50 -49.30 -17.11 57.95
CA PRO A 50 -48.57 -18.09 58.72
C PRO A 50 -47.53 -18.74 57.82
N VAL A 51 -46.25 -18.43 58.05
CA VAL A 51 -45.11 -19.06 57.36
C VAL A 51 -45.25 -20.57 57.57
N ASN A 52 -45.50 -21.29 56.50
CA ASN A 52 -45.56 -22.74 56.53
C ASN A 52 -44.13 -23.25 56.25
N PRO A 53 -43.41 -23.80 57.24
CA PRO A 53 -42.05 -24.32 57.00
C PRO A 53 -42.04 -25.53 56.06
N ASN A 54 -43.20 -26.14 55.80
CA ASN A 54 -43.39 -27.18 54.77
C ASN A 54 -43.88 -26.61 53.42
N GLU A 55 -43.89 -25.29 53.23
CA GLU A 55 -44.23 -24.68 51.94
C GLU A 55 -43.23 -25.14 50.87
N LYS A 56 -43.76 -25.65 49.76
CA LYS A 56 -42.99 -26.15 48.63
C LYS A 56 -43.17 -25.26 47.43
N ILE A 57 -42.09 -24.98 46.73
CA ILE A 57 -42.08 -24.23 45.48
C ILE A 57 -41.72 -25.15 44.31
N GLU A 58 -42.05 -24.67 43.12
CA GLU A 58 -41.57 -25.19 41.84
C GLU A 58 -40.70 -24.10 41.19
N ILE A 59 -39.62 -24.50 40.52
CA ILE A 59 -38.81 -23.61 39.69
C ILE A 59 -38.76 -24.17 38.26
N LEU A 60 -39.07 -23.31 37.28
CA LEU A 60 -38.93 -23.61 35.85
C LEU A 60 -37.51 -23.31 35.37
N PHE A 61 -36.86 -24.29 34.74
CA PHE A 61 -35.62 -24.12 34.01
C PHE A 61 -35.91 -24.22 32.51
N ARG A 62 -35.36 -23.29 31.73
CA ARG A 62 -35.55 -23.26 30.27
C ARG A 62 -34.28 -22.84 29.56
N SER A 63 -33.79 -23.68 28.66
CA SER A 63 -32.73 -23.31 27.71
C SER A 63 -33.35 -22.73 26.45
N ARG A 64 -32.80 -21.64 25.93
CA ARG A 64 -33.18 -20.99 24.66
C ARG A 64 -31.94 -20.85 23.80
N TRP A 65 -32.07 -21.06 22.50
CA TRP A 65 -30.96 -21.09 21.55
C TRP A 65 -31.21 -20.12 20.40
N THR A 66 -30.16 -19.45 19.92
CA THR A 66 -30.20 -18.67 18.66
C THR A 66 -30.07 -19.60 17.46
N GLY A 67 -30.95 -19.45 16.46
CA GLY A 67 -30.90 -20.25 15.22
C GLY A 67 -31.16 -21.75 15.44
N ASN A 68 -30.40 -22.57 14.71
CA ASN A 68 -30.56 -24.03 14.65
C ASN A 68 -29.57 -24.82 15.51
N ASP A 69 -28.54 -24.16 16.06
CA ASP A 69 -27.52 -24.78 16.88
C ASP A 69 -28.07 -25.05 18.29
N ARG A 70 -28.46 -26.30 18.58
CA ARG A 70 -29.10 -26.70 19.84
C ARG A 70 -28.54 -28.01 20.36
N LEU A 71 -27.78 -27.95 21.45
CA LEU A 71 -27.21 -29.11 22.13
C LEU A 71 -27.99 -29.44 23.41
N SER A 72 -27.72 -30.59 24.03
CA SER A 72 -28.21 -30.86 25.38
C SER A 72 -27.41 -30.03 26.40
N ALA A 73 -28.06 -29.60 27.47
CA ALA A 73 -27.43 -28.82 28.54
C ALA A 73 -27.74 -29.44 29.91
N ARG A 74 -26.83 -29.28 30.88
CA ARG A 74 -27.07 -29.63 32.29
C ARG A 74 -27.19 -28.36 33.10
N VAL A 75 -28.24 -28.27 33.91
CA VAL A 75 -28.44 -27.19 34.88
C VAL A 75 -28.10 -27.69 36.27
N HIS A 76 -27.22 -26.95 36.95
CA HIS A 76 -26.86 -27.16 38.34
C HIS A 76 -27.65 -26.17 39.21
N LEU A 77 -28.25 -26.67 40.31
CA LEU A 77 -29.13 -25.87 41.17
C LEU A 77 -28.54 -25.78 42.59
N PHE A 78 -28.41 -24.55 43.09
CA PHE A 78 -27.86 -24.25 44.39
C PHE A 78 -28.94 -23.66 45.30
N ALA A 79 -28.87 -23.96 46.60
CA ALA A 79 -29.70 -23.42 47.67
C ALA A 79 -28.81 -22.72 48.69
N ASN A 80 -28.99 -21.41 48.89
CA ASN A 80 -28.14 -20.57 49.75
C ASN A 80 -26.63 -20.64 49.46
N GLY A 81 -26.26 -21.07 48.25
CA GLY A 81 -24.87 -21.26 47.80
C GLY A 81 -24.35 -22.70 47.86
N GLU A 82 -25.07 -23.63 48.49
CA GLU A 82 -24.74 -25.07 48.49
C GLU A 82 -25.41 -25.78 47.31
N GLU A 83 -24.67 -26.66 46.62
CA GLU A 83 -25.17 -27.37 45.44
C GLU A 83 -26.11 -28.52 45.82
N LEU A 84 -27.26 -28.61 45.13
CA LEU A 84 -28.22 -29.69 45.32
C LEU A 84 -27.91 -30.83 44.37
N ASN A 85 -27.51 -31.97 44.94
CA ASN A 85 -27.43 -33.23 44.22
C ASN A 85 -28.83 -33.65 43.72
N ILE A 86 -29.13 -33.31 42.47
CA ILE A 86 -30.33 -33.68 41.74
C ILE A 86 -29.87 -34.60 40.61
N GLN A 87 -30.24 -35.87 40.69
CA GLN A 87 -30.04 -36.80 39.58
C GLN A 87 -31.26 -36.77 38.65
N THR A 88 -31.04 -36.73 37.34
CA THR A 88 -32.08 -36.94 36.33
C THR A 88 -31.75 -38.14 35.45
N THR A 89 -32.77 -38.91 35.05
CA THR A 89 -32.60 -40.04 34.14
C THR A 89 -32.47 -39.54 32.71
N ASP A 90 -31.34 -39.84 32.06
CA ASP A 90 -31.17 -39.71 30.61
C ASP A 90 -32.21 -40.62 29.92
N PRO A 91 -33.22 -40.09 29.21
CA PRO A 91 -34.29 -40.92 28.68
C PRO A 91 -33.89 -41.65 27.38
N SER A 92 -32.67 -41.43 26.86
CA SER A 92 -32.11 -42.18 25.73
C SER A 92 -31.28 -43.40 26.17
N THR A 93 -30.56 -43.32 27.30
CA THR A 93 -29.70 -44.41 27.82
C THR A 93 -30.23 -45.08 29.08
N GLY A 94 -31.18 -44.47 29.79
CA GLY A 94 -31.67 -44.91 31.10
C GLY A 94 -30.71 -44.65 32.27
N LEU A 95 -29.54 -44.06 32.02
CA LEU A 95 -28.53 -43.77 33.04
C LEU A 95 -28.97 -42.59 33.92
N GLN A 96 -28.57 -42.61 35.20
CA GLN A 96 -28.62 -41.40 36.02
C GLN A 96 -27.53 -40.44 35.55
N ARG A 97 -27.88 -39.16 35.43
CA ARG A 97 -26.99 -38.04 35.14
C ARG A 97 -27.11 -37.05 36.29
N ASP A 98 -25.98 -36.45 36.64
CA ASP A 98 -25.95 -35.35 37.59
C ASP A 98 -26.64 -34.11 37.00
N GLY A 99 -27.17 -33.26 37.86
CA GLY A 99 -27.95 -32.08 37.52
C GLY A 99 -29.26 -32.35 36.75
N ILE A 100 -29.88 -31.26 36.28
CA ILE A 100 -31.12 -31.27 35.50
C ILE A 100 -30.76 -31.19 34.01
N ILE A 101 -31.04 -32.24 33.24
CA ILE A 101 -30.80 -32.26 31.78
C ILE A 101 -31.92 -31.52 31.02
N LEU A 102 -31.54 -30.64 30.09
CA LEU A 102 -32.42 -29.91 29.16
C LEU A 102 -32.03 -30.27 27.71
N ASP A 103 -32.95 -30.85 26.95
CA ASP A 103 -32.67 -31.42 25.63
C ASP A 103 -33.89 -31.44 24.68
N TYR A 104 -33.73 -32.05 23.51
CA TYR A 104 -34.82 -32.15 22.52
C TYR A 104 -36.03 -32.97 22.98
N GLN A 105 -35.89 -33.84 23.98
CA GLN A 105 -36.94 -34.73 24.47
C GLN A 105 -37.86 -34.00 25.46
N ASN A 106 -37.31 -33.09 26.26
CA ASN A 106 -38.08 -32.17 27.12
C ASN A 106 -38.27 -30.76 26.53
N ALA A 107 -37.96 -30.57 25.24
CA ALA A 107 -38.00 -29.29 24.54
C ALA A 107 -37.20 -28.17 25.23
N TRP A 108 -36.10 -28.55 25.88
CA TRP A 108 -35.21 -27.73 26.70
C TRP A 108 -35.91 -27.06 27.90
N GLU A 109 -36.96 -27.68 28.43
CA GLU A 109 -37.72 -27.20 29.61
C GLU A 109 -37.85 -28.27 30.70
N TYR A 110 -37.63 -27.87 31.96
CA TYR A 110 -37.83 -28.73 33.12
C TYR A 110 -38.42 -27.96 34.30
N ARG A 111 -39.22 -28.63 35.14
CA ARG A 111 -39.86 -28.04 36.34
C ARG A 111 -39.46 -28.81 37.58
N GLN A 112 -38.56 -28.25 38.39
CA GLN A 112 -38.18 -28.85 39.66
C GLN A 112 -39.20 -28.48 40.73
N ALA A 113 -40.13 -29.39 40.98
CA ALA A 113 -41.10 -29.28 42.07
C ALA A 113 -40.52 -29.73 43.42
N ASN A 114 -41.29 -29.51 44.49
CA ASN A 114 -41.03 -29.98 45.88
C ASN A 114 -39.78 -29.39 46.57
N LEU A 115 -39.20 -28.33 46.01
CA LEU A 115 -38.13 -27.55 46.67
C LEU A 115 -38.69 -26.86 47.93
N PRO A 116 -38.03 -26.94 49.09
CA PRO A 116 -38.45 -26.19 50.27
C PRO A 116 -38.40 -24.67 50.00
N ARG A 117 -39.40 -23.92 50.46
CA ARG A 117 -39.35 -22.45 50.39
C ARG A 117 -38.46 -21.85 51.48
N TYR A 118 -38.47 -22.43 52.66
CA TYR A 118 -37.74 -21.92 53.82
C TYR A 118 -36.73 -22.96 54.33
N ASP A 119 -35.67 -22.48 54.98
CA ASP A 119 -34.67 -23.32 55.65
C ASP A 119 -35.18 -23.85 57.01
N GLN A 120 -34.30 -24.49 57.79
CA GLN A 120 -34.66 -25.08 59.08
C GLN A 120 -34.94 -24.03 60.17
N ASP A 121 -34.45 -22.80 60.01
CA ASP A 121 -34.64 -21.67 60.93
C ASP A 121 -35.83 -20.77 60.51
N GLY A 122 -36.33 -20.93 59.29
CA GLY A 122 -37.50 -20.25 58.75
C GLY A 122 -37.20 -19.09 57.78
N ASN A 123 -35.96 -18.92 57.33
CA ASN A 123 -35.59 -17.91 56.33
C ASN A 123 -35.92 -18.41 54.91
N GLU A 124 -36.32 -17.54 53.98
CA GLU A 124 -36.60 -17.95 52.59
C GLU A 124 -35.30 -18.30 51.86
N ILE A 125 -35.27 -19.48 51.22
CA ILE A 125 -34.08 -20.02 50.56
C ILE A 125 -33.83 -19.28 49.25
N THR A 126 -32.63 -18.71 49.13
CA THR A 126 -32.15 -18.11 47.87
C THR A 126 -31.65 -19.22 46.96
N TYR A 127 -32.45 -19.57 45.94
CA TYR A 127 -32.00 -20.44 44.86
C TYR A 127 -31.21 -19.68 43.81
N THR A 128 -30.15 -20.29 43.27
CA THR A 128 -29.37 -19.82 42.11
C THR A 128 -29.04 -21.01 41.22
N ALA A 129 -28.90 -20.80 39.90
CA ALA A 129 -28.61 -21.88 38.97
C ALA A 129 -27.58 -21.49 37.91
N THR A 130 -26.74 -22.45 37.54
CA THR A 130 -25.79 -22.36 36.42
C THR A 130 -26.12 -23.42 35.37
N GLN A 131 -25.57 -23.29 34.17
CA GLN A 131 -25.77 -24.26 33.10
C GLN A 131 -24.44 -24.51 32.37
N GLU A 132 -24.12 -25.78 32.14
CA GLU A 132 -23.08 -26.24 31.23
C GLU A 132 -23.73 -26.81 29.95
N ILE A 133 -23.02 -26.76 28.83
CA ILE A 133 -23.46 -27.39 27.58
C ILE A 133 -22.75 -28.73 27.43
N ILE A 134 -23.54 -29.79 27.25
CA ILE A 134 -23.03 -31.16 27.29
C ILE A 134 -22.31 -31.45 25.98
N ASN A 135 -21.09 -31.98 26.08
CA ASN A 135 -20.21 -32.31 24.97
C ASN A 135 -19.79 -31.09 24.11
N GLU A 136 -19.77 -29.86 24.65
CA GLU A 136 -19.40 -28.67 23.87
C GLU A 136 -18.02 -28.82 23.19
N ASP A 137 -17.01 -29.38 23.87
CA ASP A 137 -15.68 -29.64 23.30
C ASP A 137 -15.70 -30.56 22.05
N LEU A 138 -16.58 -31.56 22.03
CA LEU A 138 -16.74 -32.48 20.89
C LEU A 138 -17.41 -31.81 19.69
N PHE A 139 -18.24 -30.79 19.93
CA PHE A 139 -18.91 -30.02 18.87
C PHE A 139 -18.14 -28.74 18.49
N ALA A 140 -17.22 -28.26 19.32
CA ALA A 140 -16.36 -27.12 19.02
C ALA A 140 -15.49 -27.34 17.76
N PHE A 141 -15.07 -28.58 17.50
CA PHE A 141 -14.38 -28.95 16.25
C PHE A 141 -15.25 -28.78 14.99
N HIS A 142 -16.58 -28.87 15.14
CA HIS A 142 -17.55 -28.57 14.09
C HIS A 142 -18.01 -27.10 14.07
N GLY A 143 -17.36 -26.22 14.85
CA GLY A 143 -17.62 -24.79 14.89
C GLY A 143 -18.67 -24.35 15.91
N PHE A 144 -19.32 -25.27 16.63
CA PHE A 144 -20.32 -24.94 17.66
C PHE A 144 -19.64 -24.44 18.94
N ARG A 145 -19.80 -23.15 19.24
CA ARG A 145 -19.40 -22.54 20.52
C ARG A 145 -20.53 -21.62 20.99
N PHE A 146 -20.74 -21.49 22.30
CA PHE A 146 -21.86 -20.72 22.83
C PHE A 146 -21.48 -19.71 23.91
N LYS A 147 -22.29 -18.66 24.01
CA LYS A 147 -22.29 -17.70 25.11
C LYS A 147 -23.64 -17.75 25.81
N THR A 148 -23.69 -18.33 27.02
CA THR A 148 -24.91 -18.43 27.81
C THR A 148 -25.13 -17.18 28.67
N VAL A 149 -26.34 -16.61 28.60
CA VAL A 149 -26.81 -15.51 29.45
C VAL A 149 -28.00 -15.98 30.29
N THR A 150 -27.81 -16.08 31.60
CA THR A 150 -28.87 -16.46 32.56
C THR A 150 -29.75 -15.26 32.91
N THR A 151 -31.06 -15.48 32.98
CA THR A 151 -32.09 -14.49 33.34
C THR A 151 -33.19 -15.14 34.20
N GLY A 152 -33.97 -14.33 34.91
CA GLY A 152 -34.91 -14.81 35.94
C GLY A 152 -34.25 -14.97 37.31
N SER A 153 -35.05 -15.34 38.31
CA SER A 153 -34.60 -15.48 39.70
C SER A 153 -35.40 -16.54 40.46
N SER A 154 -34.91 -16.87 41.66
CA SER A 154 -35.63 -17.70 42.61
C SER A 154 -36.94 -17.06 43.09
N GLU A 155 -37.01 -15.74 43.24
CA GLU A 155 -38.26 -15.02 43.56
C GLU A 155 -39.29 -15.14 42.42
N GLU A 156 -38.83 -15.00 41.17
CA GLU A 156 -39.66 -15.12 39.97
C GLU A 156 -40.03 -16.58 39.63
N ARG A 157 -39.44 -17.55 40.35
CA ARG A 157 -39.66 -19.01 40.20
C ARG A 157 -39.29 -19.55 38.82
N TYR A 158 -38.38 -18.90 38.10
CA TYR A 158 -37.81 -19.43 36.86
C TYR A 158 -36.36 -18.98 36.61
N PHE A 159 -35.63 -19.79 35.84
CA PHE A 159 -34.36 -19.43 35.20
C PHE A 159 -34.44 -19.72 33.70
N ILE A 160 -34.16 -18.71 32.88
CA ILE A 160 -34.01 -18.82 31.42
C ILE A 160 -32.54 -18.63 31.07
N PHE A 161 -31.94 -19.66 30.48
CA PHE A 161 -30.59 -19.64 29.93
C PHE A 161 -30.68 -19.36 28.43
N LYS A 162 -30.16 -18.21 27.97
CA LYS A 162 -30.09 -17.88 26.54
C LYS A 162 -28.70 -18.21 26.03
N ASN A 163 -28.57 -19.30 25.29
CA ASN A 163 -27.34 -19.74 24.64
C ASN A 163 -27.28 -19.09 23.26
N ILE A 164 -26.33 -18.17 23.08
CA ILE A 164 -26.06 -17.50 21.82
C ILE A 164 -24.97 -18.30 21.11
N SER A 165 -25.26 -18.89 19.95
CA SER A 165 -24.23 -19.50 19.11
C SER A 165 -23.28 -18.42 18.61
N ILE A 166 -21.98 -18.64 18.78
CA ILE A 166 -20.91 -17.70 18.46
C ILE A 166 -19.84 -18.36 17.59
N ILE A 167 -19.27 -17.57 16.69
CA ILE A 167 -18.12 -17.95 15.87
C ILE A 167 -16.93 -17.03 16.15
N ASN A 168 -15.76 -17.50 15.73
CA ASN A 168 -14.62 -16.61 15.50
C ASN A 168 -14.42 -16.48 13.99
N ILE A 169 -14.04 -15.30 13.52
CA ILE A 169 -13.61 -15.07 12.13
C ILE A 169 -12.11 -14.80 12.15
N LYS A 170 -11.32 -15.70 11.57
CA LYS A 170 -9.87 -15.52 11.42
C LYS A 170 -9.58 -14.69 10.17
N VAL A 171 -8.61 -13.79 10.30
CA VAL A 171 -8.12 -12.93 9.23
C VAL A 171 -6.63 -13.15 9.06
N GLY A 172 -6.20 -13.51 7.85
CA GLY A 172 -4.80 -13.54 7.44
C GLY A 172 -4.52 -12.48 6.39
N LYS A 173 -3.26 -12.06 6.24
CA LYS A 173 -2.87 -11.03 5.27
C LYS A 173 -1.59 -11.40 4.51
N SER A 174 -1.71 -11.45 3.17
CA SER A 174 -0.60 -11.68 2.24
C SER A 174 -0.19 -10.41 1.48
N TRP A 175 1.05 -10.35 1.03
CA TRP A 175 1.65 -9.25 0.28
C TRP A 175 2.34 -9.79 -0.98
N ASN A 176 1.87 -9.36 -2.15
CA ASN A 176 2.38 -9.78 -3.48
C ASN A 176 2.33 -11.29 -3.79
N GLU A 177 1.65 -12.12 -2.98
CA GLU A 177 1.57 -13.58 -3.17
C GLU A 177 0.13 -14.07 -2.97
N TYR A 178 -0.31 -15.06 -3.76
CA TYR A 178 -1.55 -15.80 -3.49
C TYR A 178 -1.21 -17.14 -2.80
N PRO A 179 -1.46 -17.28 -1.48
CA PRO A 179 -1.08 -18.47 -0.74
C PRO A 179 -1.89 -19.71 -1.15
N ASN A 180 -1.26 -20.88 -1.09
CA ASN A 180 -1.94 -22.16 -1.36
C ASN A 180 -2.65 -22.67 -0.09
N ILE A 181 -3.92 -22.29 0.09
CA ILE A 181 -4.70 -22.68 1.28
C ILE A 181 -5.19 -24.13 1.17
N VAL A 182 -4.30 -25.08 1.45
CA VAL A 182 -4.60 -26.51 1.53
C VAL A 182 -5.31 -26.81 2.86
N ILE A 183 -6.62 -27.11 2.80
CA ILE A 183 -7.39 -27.49 3.99
C ILE A 183 -7.05 -28.95 4.36
N PRO A 184 -6.64 -29.25 5.61
CA PRO A 184 -6.42 -30.62 6.05
C PRO A 184 -7.67 -31.49 5.85
N GLY A 185 -7.50 -32.65 5.20
CA GLY A 185 -8.59 -33.59 4.90
C GLY A 185 -9.23 -33.44 3.51
N THR A 186 -8.93 -32.37 2.75
CA THR A 186 -9.24 -32.35 1.30
C THR A 186 -8.01 -32.79 0.49
N PRO A 187 -8.11 -33.83 -0.36
CA PRO A 187 -6.99 -34.21 -1.23
C PRO A 187 -6.73 -33.13 -2.28
N SER A 188 -5.46 -32.94 -2.64
CA SER A 188 -5.04 -32.05 -3.72
C SER A 188 -5.74 -32.43 -5.05
N PRO A 189 -6.10 -31.48 -5.92
CA PRO A 189 -6.69 -31.77 -7.24
C PRO A 189 -5.87 -32.72 -8.13
N ALA A 190 -4.57 -32.89 -7.85
CA ALA A 190 -3.71 -33.87 -8.50
C ALA A 190 -4.07 -35.35 -8.17
N TYR A 191 -4.83 -35.59 -7.10
CA TYR A 191 -5.28 -36.92 -6.66
C TYR A 191 -6.81 -36.97 -6.49
N PRO A 192 -7.58 -37.23 -7.58
CA PRO A 192 -8.99 -37.57 -7.43
C PRO A 192 -9.14 -38.85 -6.59
N PRO A 193 -10.08 -38.92 -5.64
CA PRO A 193 -10.20 -40.06 -4.74
C PRO A 193 -10.57 -41.34 -5.50
N VAL A 194 -9.80 -42.40 -5.28
CA VAL A 194 -10.17 -43.75 -5.72
C VAL A 194 -11.38 -44.19 -4.89
N MET A 195 -12.54 -44.29 -5.54
CA MET A 195 -13.79 -44.75 -4.93
C MET A 195 -13.69 -46.24 -4.53
N LEU A 196 -13.18 -46.49 -3.33
CA LEU A 196 -13.34 -47.78 -2.65
C LEU A 196 -14.82 -47.94 -2.26
N ASN A 197 -15.50 -48.89 -2.92
CA ASN A 197 -16.87 -49.26 -2.58
C ASN A 197 -16.93 -49.88 -1.18
N VAL A 198 -17.28 -49.08 -0.17
CA VAL A 198 -17.64 -49.58 1.16
C VAL A 198 -19.07 -50.11 1.11
N ASN A 199 -19.21 -51.42 1.33
CA ASN A 199 -20.46 -52.08 1.64
C ASN A 199 -20.19 -53.03 2.82
N THR A 200 -21.23 -53.34 3.59
CA THR A 200 -21.21 -54.16 4.84
C THR A 200 -20.38 -53.62 6.02
N LEU A 201 -21.06 -52.91 6.92
CA LEU A 201 -21.39 -53.30 8.31
C LEU A 201 -20.35 -54.05 9.19
N ASP A 202 -20.44 -53.72 10.48
CA ASP A 202 -19.87 -54.40 11.66
C ASP A 202 -18.33 -54.35 11.79
N SER A 203 -17.70 -54.19 12.96
CA SER A 203 -18.21 -53.91 14.32
C SER A 203 -17.09 -53.27 15.18
N GLU A 204 -17.36 -53.07 16.48
CA GLU A 204 -16.46 -52.66 17.56
C GLU A 204 -15.00 -53.14 17.42
N ASP A 205 -14.03 -52.22 17.51
CA ASP A 205 -13.11 -52.19 18.65
C ASP A 205 -12.34 -50.86 18.76
N SER A 206 -11.89 -50.51 19.96
CA SER A 206 -11.07 -49.31 20.21
C SER A 206 -9.73 -49.70 20.86
N VAL A 207 -8.62 -49.41 20.19
CA VAL A 207 -7.27 -49.68 20.70
C VAL A 207 -6.44 -48.39 20.71
N SER A 208 -6.10 -47.92 21.91
CA SER A 208 -4.98 -47.00 22.13
C SER A 208 -3.68 -47.80 22.24
N TYR A 209 -2.59 -47.24 21.73
CA TYR A 209 -1.25 -47.81 21.89
C TYR A 209 -0.44 -46.93 22.84
N ASP A 210 0.09 -47.53 23.91
CA ASP A 210 1.02 -46.89 24.85
C ASP A 210 2.47 -46.96 24.33
N GLU A 211 3.33 -46.04 24.77
CA GLU A 211 4.65 -45.77 24.14
C GLU A 211 5.72 -46.88 24.31
N GLU A 212 5.45 -48.00 25.00
CA GLU A 212 6.47 -49.03 25.29
C GLU A 212 6.68 -50.08 24.17
N GLU A 213 5.71 -50.31 23.27
CA GLU A 213 5.83 -51.39 22.25
C GLU A 213 6.70 -51.02 21.03
N LEU A 214 7.16 -49.76 20.93
CA LEU A 214 7.96 -49.26 19.80
C LEU A 214 9.49 -49.44 19.94
N ASN A 215 9.99 -49.79 21.14
CA ASN A 215 11.43 -49.85 21.40
C ASN A 215 12.06 -51.26 21.31
N GLU A 216 11.27 -52.33 21.14
CA GLU A 216 11.79 -53.72 21.12
C GLU A 216 12.09 -54.26 19.70
N LEU A 217 11.98 -53.41 18.66
CA LEU A 217 12.31 -53.75 17.26
C LEU A 217 13.60 -53.10 16.72
N VAL A 218 14.43 -52.51 17.60
CA VAL A 218 15.74 -51.90 17.24
C VAL A 218 16.89 -52.60 17.97
N ALA A 219 16.87 -53.94 17.96
CA ALA A 219 17.98 -54.80 18.37
C ALA A 219 18.00 -56.09 17.53
N GLU A 220 19.19 -56.68 17.37
CA GLU A 220 19.44 -57.99 16.76
C GLU A 220 18.99 -58.19 15.30
N SER A 221 19.64 -57.49 14.36
CA SER A 221 19.75 -57.92 12.96
C SER A 221 21.20 -57.95 12.48
N ASP A 222 22.05 -58.68 13.21
CA ASP A 222 23.48 -58.84 12.92
C ASP A 222 23.81 -60.31 12.59
N ALA A 223 24.79 -60.52 11.69
CA ALA A 223 25.32 -61.80 11.20
C ALA A 223 24.45 -62.73 10.27
N LEU A 224 24.84 -62.77 8.98
CA LEU A 224 25.39 -63.95 8.22
C LEU A 224 24.67 -65.32 8.29
N ASP A 225 24.46 -66.13 7.23
CA ASP A 225 24.74 -66.14 5.77
C ASP A 225 23.90 -67.33 5.17
N ALA A 226 23.80 -67.75 3.90
CA ALA A 226 24.49 -67.51 2.62
C ALA A 226 23.64 -68.00 1.40
N ASN A 227 24.11 -67.75 0.17
CA ASN A 227 23.71 -68.36 -1.13
C ASN A 227 22.28 -68.04 -1.68
N ASP A 228 22.03 -67.96 -3.00
CA ASP A 228 22.88 -68.23 -4.18
C ASP A 228 22.49 -67.39 -5.44
N LEU A 229 23.42 -67.25 -6.40
CA LEU A 229 23.31 -66.71 -7.78
C LEU A 229 22.61 -65.33 -7.97
N SER A 230 23.27 -64.17 -8.05
CA SER A 230 24.46 -63.71 -8.81
C SER A 230 24.23 -63.24 -10.26
N TYR A 231 24.61 -61.97 -10.52
CA TYR A 231 25.30 -61.56 -11.75
C TYR A 231 26.33 -60.48 -11.37
N ALA A 232 27.51 -60.51 -12.01
CA ALA A 232 28.71 -59.87 -11.47
C ALA A 232 28.93 -58.40 -11.91
N ALA A 233 29.54 -57.62 -11.03
CA ALA A 233 29.97 -56.24 -11.28
C ALA A 233 31.31 -56.15 -12.03
N TYR A 234 31.64 -54.94 -12.51
CA TYR A 234 33.02 -54.46 -12.58
C TYR A 234 33.11 -53.07 -11.93
N THR A 235 34.31 -52.70 -11.47
CA THR A 235 34.47 -51.80 -10.31
C THR A 235 35.38 -50.60 -10.57
N SER A 236 35.43 -49.71 -9.57
CA SER A 236 36.43 -48.68 -9.29
C SER A 236 36.43 -47.41 -10.17
N GLY A 237 36.46 -46.28 -9.48
CA GLY A 237 36.29 -44.93 -10.04
C GLY A 237 35.80 -43.97 -8.95
N LEU A 238 36.47 -43.98 -7.78
CA LEU A 238 36.20 -43.03 -6.71
C LEU A 238 36.93 -41.72 -7.00
N ASP A 239 36.19 -40.70 -7.40
CA ASP A 239 36.50 -39.31 -7.07
C ASP A 239 35.50 -38.86 -6.00
N GLU A 240 35.94 -38.01 -5.07
CA GLU A 240 35.12 -37.54 -3.95
C GLU A 240 34.06 -36.56 -4.48
N VAL A 241 32.82 -37.03 -4.65
CA VAL A 241 31.68 -36.14 -4.88
C VAL A 241 31.38 -35.43 -3.57
N ASP A 242 31.79 -34.16 -3.55
CA ASP A 242 31.61 -33.19 -2.49
C ASP A 242 30.25 -33.30 -1.80
N THR A 243 30.26 -33.43 -0.48
CA THR A 243 29.04 -33.45 0.35
C THR A 243 28.71 -32.09 0.93
N SER A 244 29.37 -31.02 0.47
CA SER A 244 28.73 -29.70 0.44
C SER A 244 27.62 -29.70 -0.63
N LEU A 245 26.45 -30.22 -0.24
CA LEU A 245 25.24 -29.46 -0.52
C LEU A 245 25.36 -28.16 0.29
N GLU A 246 26.09 -27.20 -0.29
CA GLU A 246 25.76 -25.81 -0.06
C GLU A 246 24.29 -25.69 -0.49
N GLU A 247 23.41 -25.59 0.50
CA GLU A 247 22.08 -25.04 0.31
C GLU A 247 22.32 -23.71 -0.41
N ASP A 248 21.98 -23.65 -1.70
CA ASP A 248 22.35 -22.55 -2.60
C ASP A 248 21.48 -21.33 -2.27
N ALA A 249 21.81 -20.74 -1.12
CA ALA A 249 21.28 -19.52 -0.56
C ALA A 249 21.82 -18.31 -1.34
N GLN A 250 21.76 -18.40 -2.67
CA GLN A 250 21.21 -17.34 -3.50
C GLN A 250 19.82 -16.97 -2.97
N ALA A 251 19.80 -16.27 -1.83
CA ALA A 251 18.73 -15.37 -1.49
C ALA A 251 18.54 -14.45 -2.71
N THR A 252 17.38 -14.57 -3.36
CA THR A 252 17.07 -13.92 -4.64
C THR A 252 16.84 -12.43 -4.44
N ALA A 253 17.94 -11.71 -4.20
CA ALA A 253 18.06 -10.28 -3.92
C ALA A 253 17.73 -9.41 -5.15
N ALA A 254 16.51 -9.58 -5.65
CA ALA A 254 15.95 -8.94 -6.84
C ALA A 254 14.41 -8.80 -6.77
N GLN A 255 13.71 -9.72 -6.09
CA GLN A 255 12.24 -9.82 -6.09
C GLN A 255 11.53 -8.96 -5.01
N GLN A 256 12.18 -7.93 -4.46
CA GLN A 256 11.53 -7.05 -3.47
C GLN A 256 10.64 -5.99 -4.14
N SER A 257 9.46 -5.73 -3.54
CA SER A 257 8.55 -4.63 -3.90
C SER A 257 9.26 -3.28 -3.71
N SER A 258 9.09 -2.36 -4.66
CA SER A 258 9.45 -0.94 -4.48
C SER A 258 8.46 -0.23 -3.54
N VAL A 259 7.20 -0.71 -3.48
CA VAL A 259 6.20 -0.23 -2.51
C VAL A 259 6.50 -0.81 -1.13
N ALA A 260 6.63 0.06 -0.13
CA ALA A 260 6.90 -0.34 1.25
C ALA A 260 5.64 -0.92 1.93
N ILE A 261 5.78 -2.13 2.47
CA ILE A 261 4.77 -2.76 3.32
C ILE A 261 4.64 -1.95 4.63
N PRO A 262 3.42 -1.52 5.04
CA PRO A 262 3.20 -0.81 6.30
C PRO A 262 3.35 -1.74 7.51
N ASP A 263 3.52 -1.17 8.71
CA ASP A 263 3.62 -1.96 9.95
C ASP A 263 2.27 -2.55 10.40
N SER A 264 1.15 -1.93 9.99
CA SER A 264 -0.21 -2.44 10.22
C SER A 264 -1.20 -2.05 9.10
N ILE A 265 -2.33 -2.74 9.07
CA ILE A 265 -3.52 -2.42 8.27
C ILE A 265 -4.76 -2.37 9.18
N THR A 266 -5.81 -1.68 8.72
CA THR A 266 -7.11 -1.66 9.40
C THR A 266 -8.10 -2.56 8.64
N VAL A 267 -8.73 -3.50 9.33
CA VAL A 267 -9.71 -4.43 8.75
C VAL A 267 -11.04 -4.31 9.49
N ASN A 268 -12.12 -4.13 8.73
CA ASN A 268 -13.50 -4.16 9.22
C ASN A 268 -14.09 -5.55 9.07
N LEU A 269 -14.92 -5.95 10.04
CA LEU A 269 -15.83 -7.10 9.96
C LEU A 269 -17.24 -6.58 9.69
N LEU A 270 -17.86 -7.09 8.63
CA LEU A 270 -19.22 -6.76 8.23
C LEU A 270 -20.14 -7.95 8.46
N ALA A 271 -21.22 -7.76 9.22
CA ALA A 271 -22.35 -8.68 9.32
C ALA A 271 -23.41 -8.22 8.31
N ASP A 272 -23.72 -9.04 7.32
CA ASP A 272 -24.75 -8.77 6.29
C ASP A 272 -24.58 -7.42 5.57
N GLY A 273 -23.32 -6.99 5.40
CA GLY A 273 -22.93 -5.72 4.79
C GLY A 273 -22.90 -4.51 5.74
N VAL A 274 -23.09 -4.72 7.05
CA VAL A 274 -23.00 -3.66 8.08
C VAL A 274 -21.76 -3.88 8.94
N VAL A 275 -20.89 -2.87 9.06
CA VAL A 275 -19.69 -2.94 9.92
C VAL A 275 -20.08 -3.13 11.39
N VAL A 276 -19.65 -4.24 11.99
CA VAL A 276 -19.88 -4.61 13.39
C VAL A 276 -18.60 -4.70 14.22
N GLY A 277 -17.43 -4.76 13.58
CA GLY A 277 -16.14 -4.78 14.25
C GLY A 277 -15.03 -4.17 13.38
N THR A 278 -13.94 -3.76 14.03
CA THR A 278 -12.72 -3.27 13.37
C THR A 278 -11.51 -3.76 14.17
N ILE A 279 -10.45 -4.20 13.49
CA ILE A 279 -9.19 -4.66 14.10
C ILE A 279 -7.99 -4.03 13.38
N GLN A 280 -6.84 -3.98 14.05
CA GLN A 280 -5.54 -3.78 13.41
C GLN A 280 -4.91 -5.15 13.18
N VAL A 281 -4.54 -5.47 11.94
CA VAL A 281 -3.69 -6.62 11.65
C VAL A 281 -2.27 -6.08 11.47
N THR A 282 -1.29 -6.66 12.16
CA THR A 282 0.06 -6.09 12.26
C THR A 282 1.13 -7.06 11.79
N LYS A 283 2.25 -6.51 11.35
CA LYS A 283 3.48 -7.27 11.05
C LYS A 283 4.06 -7.97 12.29
N GLU A 284 3.80 -7.43 13.48
CA GLU A 284 4.28 -7.95 14.77
C GLU A 284 3.48 -9.18 15.25
N GLN A 285 2.35 -9.47 14.60
CA GLN A 285 1.48 -10.63 14.82
C GLN A 285 1.49 -11.57 13.60
N ASP A 286 2.61 -11.59 12.86
CA ASP A 286 2.84 -12.39 11.65
C ASP A 286 1.70 -12.29 10.61
N TRP A 287 1.06 -11.12 10.54
CA TRP A 287 -0.06 -10.81 9.64
C TRP A 287 -1.34 -11.64 9.86
N GLU A 288 -1.50 -12.26 11.04
CA GLU A 288 -2.73 -12.93 11.47
C GLU A 288 -3.50 -12.15 12.54
N SER A 289 -4.82 -12.38 12.62
CA SER A 289 -5.73 -11.82 13.65
C SER A 289 -7.04 -12.61 13.72
N GLU A 290 -7.80 -12.44 14.80
CA GLU A 290 -9.09 -13.13 14.98
C GLU A 290 -10.15 -12.21 15.62
N PHE A 291 -11.32 -12.13 14.99
CA PHE A 291 -12.53 -11.58 15.60
C PHE A 291 -13.21 -12.64 16.45
N VAL A 292 -13.16 -12.52 17.77
CA VAL A 292 -13.57 -13.57 18.71
C VAL A 292 -15.00 -13.38 19.22
N GLY A 293 -15.80 -14.45 19.20
CA GLY A 293 -17.07 -14.53 19.93
C GLY A 293 -18.23 -13.72 19.34
N TYR A 294 -18.28 -13.55 18.03
CA TYR A 294 -19.35 -12.84 17.32
C TYR A 294 -20.58 -13.76 17.12
N PRO A 295 -21.84 -13.26 17.21
CA PRO A 295 -23.03 -14.09 17.06
C PRO A 295 -23.09 -14.75 15.68
N ARG A 296 -23.43 -16.04 15.61
CA ARG A 296 -23.57 -16.77 14.34
C ARG A 296 -24.91 -16.52 13.64
N PHE A 297 -25.96 -16.24 14.41
CA PHE A 297 -27.30 -15.97 13.90
C PHE A 297 -27.81 -14.63 14.43
N ASP A 298 -28.63 -13.93 13.64
CA ASP A 298 -29.30 -12.72 14.10
C ASP A 298 -30.34 -13.06 15.19
N GLU A 299 -30.42 -12.24 16.23
CA GLU A 299 -31.28 -12.53 17.39
C GLU A 299 -32.77 -12.20 17.17
N ASN A 300 -33.10 -11.45 16.11
CA ASN A 300 -34.44 -10.93 15.84
C ASN A 300 -35.26 -11.88 14.94
N ASP A 301 -34.62 -12.50 13.95
CA ASP A 301 -35.27 -13.42 13.00
C ASP A 301 -34.64 -14.84 12.93
N GLY A 302 -33.41 -15.02 13.42
CA GLY A 302 -32.73 -16.31 13.48
C GLY A 302 -32.04 -16.77 12.19
N HIS A 303 -31.83 -15.91 11.18
CA HIS A 303 -31.01 -16.27 10.02
C HIS A 303 -29.51 -16.34 10.37
N GLU A 304 -28.73 -17.11 9.61
CA GLU A 304 -27.27 -17.20 9.77
C GLU A 304 -26.61 -15.97 9.14
N ILE A 305 -25.80 -15.24 9.92
CA ILE A 305 -25.22 -13.96 9.55
C ILE A 305 -24.12 -14.17 8.52
N ASN A 306 -24.20 -13.49 7.38
CA ASN A 306 -23.16 -13.53 6.36
C ASN A 306 -22.03 -12.56 6.73
N TYR A 307 -21.00 -13.09 7.39
CA TYR A 307 -19.78 -12.34 7.70
C TYR A 307 -18.87 -12.19 6.50
N THR A 308 -18.35 -10.98 6.31
CA THR A 308 -17.32 -10.64 5.31
C THR A 308 -16.34 -9.64 5.92
N ILE A 309 -15.13 -9.54 5.36
CA ILE A 309 -14.12 -8.56 5.79
C ILE A 309 -13.83 -7.52 4.71
N GLU A 310 -13.42 -6.33 5.13
CA GLU A 310 -13.01 -5.23 4.25
C GLU A 310 -11.75 -4.54 4.81
N GLU A 311 -10.69 -4.46 4.02
CA GLU A 311 -9.49 -3.68 4.34
C GLU A 311 -9.72 -2.19 4.05
N VAL A 312 -9.29 -1.31 4.95
CA VAL A 312 -9.21 0.13 4.65
C VAL A 312 -8.09 0.36 3.62
N PRO A 313 -8.36 0.94 2.43
CA PRO A 313 -7.43 0.94 1.30
C PRO A 313 -6.01 1.41 1.61
N VAL A 314 -5.03 0.55 1.32
CA VAL A 314 -3.60 0.82 1.54
C VAL A 314 -2.98 1.47 0.31
N ASN A 315 -2.38 2.65 0.48
CA ASN A 315 -1.75 3.39 -0.63
C ASN A 315 -0.61 2.60 -1.28
N GLY A 316 -0.63 2.48 -2.61
CA GLY A 316 0.36 1.71 -3.38
C GLY A 316 0.00 0.23 -3.55
N TYR A 317 -1.19 -0.20 -3.15
CA TYR A 317 -1.67 -1.56 -3.31
C TYR A 317 -3.09 -1.61 -3.89
N LYS A 318 -3.43 -2.75 -4.49
CA LYS A 318 -4.81 -3.20 -4.75
C LYS A 318 -5.09 -4.44 -3.92
N THR A 319 -6.28 -4.49 -3.34
CA THR A 319 -6.70 -5.51 -2.37
C THR A 319 -7.64 -6.52 -3.03
N ASP A 320 -7.32 -7.79 -2.88
CA ASP A 320 -8.15 -8.95 -3.25
C ASP A 320 -8.47 -9.77 -2.00
N TYR A 321 -9.53 -10.59 -2.03
CA TYR A 321 -9.97 -11.40 -0.89
C TYR A 321 -10.12 -12.87 -1.28
N ILE A 322 -9.64 -13.78 -0.42
CA ILE A 322 -9.84 -15.22 -0.51
C ILE A 322 -10.66 -15.68 0.71
N HIS A 323 -11.93 -15.99 0.50
CA HIS A 323 -12.79 -16.55 1.55
C HIS A 323 -12.63 -18.06 1.64
N THR A 324 -12.42 -18.59 2.84
CA THR A 324 -12.36 -20.04 3.10
C THR A 324 -13.15 -20.43 4.34
N ARG A 325 -13.38 -21.73 4.55
CA ARG A 325 -14.09 -22.27 5.73
C ARG A 325 -13.37 -22.06 7.07
N VAL A 326 -12.12 -21.59 7.06
CA VAL A 326 -11.24 -21.56 8.25
C VAL A 326 -10.65 -20.16 8.49
N ILE A 327 -10.38 -19.41 7.42
CA ILE A 327 -9.73 -18.10 7.45
C ILE A 327 -10.16 -17.27 6.22
N ASP A 328 -10.41 -15.99 6.42
CA ASP A 328 -10.47 -15.01 5.34
C ASP A 328 -9.06 -14.43 5.12
N MET A 329 -8.54 -14.52 3.90
CA MET A 329 -7.24 -13.94 3.56
C MET A 329 -7.38 -12.71 2.68
N ILE A 330 -6.79 -11.62 3.13
CA ILE A 330 -6.60 -10.39 2.36
C ILE A 330 -5.28 -10.54 1.57
N VAL A 331 -5.29 -10.24 0.27
CA VAL A 331 -4.10 -10.27 -0.58
C VAL A 331 -3.90 -8.88 -1.18
N ASN A 332 -2.77 -8.23 -0.87
CA ASN A 332 -2.46 -6.94 -1.45
C ASN A 332 -1.37 -7.06 -2.51
N ARG A 333 -1.69 -6.67 -3.74
CA ARG A 333 -0.75 -6.58 -4.85
C ARG A 333 -0.27 -5.15 -5.02
N SER A 334 1.03 -4.96 -4.91
CA SER A 334 1.70 -3.66 -5.09
C SER A 334 1.51 -3.12 -6.49
N ILE A 335 1.35 -1.80 -6.59
CA ILE A 335 1.15 -1.07 -7.83
C ILE A 335 2.02 0.19 -7.88
N ILE A 336 2.58 0.46 -9.07
CA ILE A 336 3.45 1.61 -9.35
C ILE A 336 2.88 2.48 -10.49
N ASP A 337 3.20 3.77 -10.44
CA ASP A 337 2.97 4.71 -11.53
C ASP A 337 4.28 4.85 -12.32
N ILE A 338 4.29 4.47 -13.61
CA ILE A 338 5.50 4.50 -14.46
C ILE A 338 5.43 5.75 -15.37
N PRO A 339 6.19 6.83 -15.08
CA PRO A 339 6.20 8.02 -15.93
C PRO A 339 7.06 7.81 -17.18
N VAL A 340 6.64 8.40 -18.30
CA VAL A 340 7.42 8.46 -19.54
C VAL A 340 7.50 9.88 -20.08
N VAL A 341 8.70 10.28 -20.52
CA VAL A 341 8.99 11.62 -21.06
C VAL A 341 9.65 11.51 -22.43
N LYS A 342 9.06 12.16 -23.43
CA LYS A 342 9.61 12.25 -24.78
C LYS A 342 10.44 13.52 -24.94
N LYS A 343 11.65 13.37 -25.49
CA LYS A 343 12.59 14.44 -25.85
C LYS A 343 12.90 14.39 -27.35
N TRP A 344 13.15 15.56 -27.91
CA TRP A 344 13.62 15.73 -29.29
C TRP A 344 14.97 16.45 -29.27
N VAL A 345 15.81 16.13 -30.25
CA VAL A 345 17.03 16.85 -30.61
C VAL A 345 16.97 17.02 -32.13
N GLY A 346 16.86 18.27 -32.58
CA GLY A 346 16.32 18.55 -33.92
C GLY A 346 14.81 18.78 -33.88
N LYS A 347 14.22 19.12 -35.03
CA LYS A 347 12.81 19.52 -35.18
C LYS A 347 11.83 18.47 -34.67
N ALA A 348 10.97 18.80 -33.70
CA ALA A 348 9.98 17.85 -33.18
C ALA A 348 8.93 17.48 -34.26
N GLN A 349 8.43 16.24 -34.20
CA GLN A 349 7.31 15.77 -35.02
C GLN A 349 5.96 16.14 -34.39
N SER A 350 4.83 15.85 -35.04
CA SER A 350 3.49 16.15 -34.50
C SER A 350 3.15 15.31 -33.27
N SER A 351 3.44 14.00 -33.36
CA SER A 351 3.19 13.00 -32.34
C SER A 351 4.03 11.75 -32.59
N VAL A 352 4.05 10.82 -31.62
CA VAL A 352 4.64 9.49 -31.76
C VAL A 352 3.90 8.49 -30.86
N GLN A 353 3.80 7.24 -31.30
CA GLN A 353 3.25 6.14 -30.50
C GLN A 353 4.33 5.55 -29.59
N VAL A 354 3.97 5.31 -28.34
CA VAL A 354 4.82 4.74 -27.30
C VAL A 354 4.08 3.59 -26.63
N THR A 355 4.73 2.44 -26.51
CA THR A 355 4.13 1.22 -25.94
C THR A 355 4.90 0.81 -24.69
N LEU A 356 4.17 0.60 -23.59
CA LEU A 356 4.64 -0.11 -22.40
C LEU A 356 4.48 -1.62 -22.64
N HIS A 357 5.55 -2.35 -22.39
CA HIS A 357 5.61 -3.81 -22.35
C HIS A 357 6.04 -4.25 -20.96
N ARG A 358 5.82 -5.53 -20.64
CA ARG A 358 6.38 -6.16 -19.44
C ARG A 358 6.83 -7.59 -19.70
N LYS A 359 7.92 -7.97 -19.06
CA LYS A 359 8.45 -9.33 -19.00
C LYS A 359 8.26 -9.90 -17.61
N TYR A 360 8.06 -11.21 -17.56
CA TYR A 360 8.03 -11.99 -16.33
C TYR A 360 8.29 -13.46 -16.65
N THR A 361 8.73 -14.21 -15.65
CA THR A 361 9.10 -15.62 -15.77
C THR A 361 8.21 -16.47 -14.88
N THR A 362 7.58 -17.52 -15.42
CA THR A 362 6.74 -18.44 -14.62
C THR A 362 7.37 -19.82 -14.58
N THR A 363 7.58 -20.34 -13.38
CA THR A 363 8.06 -21.72 -13.18
C THR A 363 6.92 -22.60 -12.66
N TYR A 364 6.71 -23.75 -13.30
CA TYR A 364 5.71 -24.73 -12.90
C TYR A 364 6.27 -26.16 -12.99
N PHE A 365 5.76 -27.08 -12.17
CA PHE A 365 6.15 -28.49 -12.25
C PHE A 365 5.35 -29.20 -13.35
N ASP A 366 6.02 -29.64 -14.41
CA ASP A 366 5.43 -30.51 -15.42
C ASP A 366 5.46 -31.97 -14.94
N TYR A 367 4.29 -32.47 -14.55
CA TYR A 367 4.10 -33.87 -14.15
C TYR A 367 4.32 -34.89 -15.28
N ALA A 368 4.30 -34.49 -16.55
CA ALA A 368 4.52 -35.39 -17.68
C ALA A 368 6.02 -35.66 -17.94
N THR A 369 6.89 -34.67 -17.71
CA THR A 369 8.36 -34.83 -17.78
C THR A 369 9.05 -34.93 -16.42
N TYR A 370 8.30 -34.73 -15.33
CA TYR A 370 8.73 -34.74 -13.92
C TYR A 370 9.84 -33.72 -13.62
N ARG A 371 9.65 -32.48 -14.10
CA ARG A 371 10.63 -31.38 -14.03
C ARG A 371 9.94 -30.02 -13.85
N ASN A 372 10.67 -29.08 -13.26
CA ASN A 372 10.30 -27.66 -13.35
C ASN A 372 10.53 -27.17 -14.79
N VAL A 373 9.47 -26.66 -15.42
CA VAL A 373 9.49 -25.92 -16.68
C VAL A 373 9.43 -24.44 -16.34
N THR A 374 10.17 -23.62 -17.08
CA THR A 374 10.28 -22.17 -16.83
C THR A 374 10.05 -21.43 -18.14
N ASP A 375 8.88 -20.78 -18.23
CA ASP A 375 8.46 -19.99 -19.39
C ASP A 375 8.76 -18.51 -19.16
N ASN A 376 9.25 -17.84 -20.21
CA ASN A 376 9.45 -16.40 -20.22
C ASN A 376 8.36 -15.75 -21.07
N HIS A 377 7.64 -14.80 -20.47
CA HIS A 377 6.56 -14.06 -21.10
C HIS A 377 7.02 -12.65 -21.43
N ASP A 378 6.52 -12.10 -22.54
CA ASP A 378 6.82 -10.76 -23.02
C ASP A 378 5.54 -10.21 -23.67
N GLU A 379 4.88 -9.24 -23.03
CA GLU A 379 3.54 -8.79 -23.44
C GLU A 379 3.36 -7.26 -23.46
N VAL A 380 2.53 -6.81 -24.40
CA VAL A 380 2.08 -5.42 -24.53
C VAL A 380 1.08 -5.10 -23.43
N VAL A 381 1.30 -4.00 -22.72
CA VAL A 381 0.46 -3.53 -21.62
C VAL A 381 -0.47 -2.40 -22.09
N GLU A 382 0.09 -1.33 -22.63
CA GLU A 382 -0.64 -0.14 -23.06
C GLU A 382 0.15 0.63 -24.14
N THR A 383 -0.54 1.15 -25.16
CA THR A 383 0.05 2.02 -26.20
C THR A 383 -0.62 3.39 -26.17
N VAL A 384 0.19 4.46 -26.15
CA VAL A 384 -0.28 5.85 -26.03
C VAL A 384 0.38 6.77 -27.07
N GLU A 385 -0.31 7.85 -27.44
CA GLU A 385 0.28 8.92 -28.25
C GLU A 385 0.95 9.97 -27.35
N LEU A 386 2.23 10.24 -27.57
CA LEU A 386 2.91 11.43 -27.02
C LEU A 386 2.94 12.53 -28.07
N ASN A 387 2.57 13.75 -27.67
CA ASN A 387 2.41 14.89 -28.58
C ASN A 387 2.62 16.23 -27.85
N ALA A 388 2.54 17.35 -28.57
CA ALA A 388 2.70 18.68 -27.97
C ALA A 388 1.61 19.04 -26.94
N ALA A 389 0.40 18.49 -27.04
CA ALA A 389 -0.72 18.81 -26.15
C ALA A 389 -0.61 18.14 -24.77
N ASN A 390 -0.07 16.91 -24.69
CA ASN A 390 0.32 16.29 -23.42
C ASN A 390 1.72 16.71 -22.93
N ASN A 391 2.30 17.75 -23.54
CA ASN A 391 3.65 18.26 -23.24
C ASN A 391 4.73 17.17 -23.35
N TRP A 392 4.54 16.21 -24.25
CA TRP A 392 5.44 15.08 -24.49
C TRP A 392 5.63 14.17 -23.25
N LYS A 393 4.56 13.95 -22.47
CA LYS A 393 4.58 13.18 -21.22
C LYS A 393 3.34 12.31 -21.04
N TYR A 394 3.53 11.14 -20.41
CA TYR A 394 2.46 10.29 -19.90
C TYR A 394 2.88 9.61 -18.59
N ILE A 395 1.93 8.98 -17.90
CA ILE A 395 2.17 8.12 -16.74
C ILE A 395 1.26 6.90 -16.90
N PHE A 396 1.86 5.72 -17.06
CA PHE A 396 1.12 4.46 -17.02
C PHE A 396 0.80 4.18 -15.55
N ARG A 397 -0.48 4.23 -15.19
CA ARG A 397 -0.91 4.27 -13.79
C ARG A 397 -1.17 2.90 -13.21
N GLU A 398 -0.95 2.76 -11.90
CA GLU A 398 -1.37 1.60 -11.09
C GLU A 398 -0.96 0.22 -11.66
N GLN A 399 0.24 0.14 -12.25
CA GLN A 399 0.81 -1.06 -12.86
C GLN A 399 1.31 -2.02 -11.79
N TYR A 400 0.90 -3.29 -11.81
CA TYR A 400 1.32 -4.27 -10.79
C TYR A 400 2.83 -4.49 -10.82
N GLU A 401 3.49 -4.60 -9.65
CA GLU A 401 4.91 -5.00 -9.61
C GLU A 401 5.12 -6.50 -9.86
N PHE A 402 4.12 -7.35 -9.59
CA PHE A 402 4.26 -8.83 -9.63
C PHE A 402 3.16 -9.52 -10.42
N TYR A 403 3.55 -10.54 -11.19
CA TYR A 403 2.67 -11.63 -11.59
C TYR A 403 2.53 -12.62 -10.43
N THR A 404 1.31 -13.05 -10.15
CA THR A 404 0.97 -13.81 -8.93
C THR A 404 -0.04 -14.91 -9.25
N VAL A 405 0.24 -16.16 -8.86
CA VAL A 405 -0.66 -17.32 -9.05
C VAL A 405 -0.79 -18.05 -7.72
N ALA A 406 -1.96 -18.64 -7.45
CA ALA A 406 -2.21 -19.38 -6.23
C ALA A 406 -1.26 -20.57 -6.09
N GLY A 407 -0.41 -20.54 -5.06
CA GLY A 407 0.57 -21.60 -4.80
C GLY A 407 1.76 -21.66 -5.76
N GLN A 408 2.15 -20.54 -6.35
CA GLN A 408 3.42 -20.38 -7.06
C GLN A 408 4.13 -19.12 -6.54
N ASP A 409 5.47 -19.17 -6.50
CA ASP A 409 6.28 -18.01 -6.13
C ASP A 409 5.94 -16.81 -7.05
N PRO A 410 5.85 -15.58 -6.50
CA PRO A 410 5.57 -14.42 -7.31
C PRO A 410 6.75 -14.07 -8.23
N SER A 411 6.42 -13.44 -9.37
CA SER A 411 7.39 -13.08 -10.40
C SER A 411 7.32 -11.59 -10.69
N LYS A 412 8.35 -10.84 -10.30
CA LYS A 412 8.42 -9.40 -10.48
C LYS A 412 8.46 -9.05 -11.97
N TYR A 413 7.58 -8.16 -12.38
CA TYR A 413 7.54 -7.64 -13.75
C TYR A 413 8.75 -6.72 -14.00
N GLU A 414 9.46 -6.99 -15.09
CA GLU A 414 10.40 -6.04 -15.72
C GLU A 414 9.64 -5.27 -16.81
N TYR A 415 9.31 -4.01 -16.55
CA TYR A 415 8.67 -3.14 -17.53
C TYR A 415 9.70 -2.47 -18.44
N TYR A 416 9.36 -2.30 -19.72
CA TYR A 416 10.18 -1.53 -20.66
C TYR A 416 9.32 -0.83 -21.72
N ILE A 417 9.93 0.13 -22.43
CA ILE A 417 9.26 0.97 -23.42
C ILE A 417 9.78 0.69 -24.83
N THR A 418 8.89 0.69 -25.82
CA THR A 418 9.24 0.86 -27.25
C THR A 418 8.56 2.10 -27.84
N GLU A 419 9.16 2.66 -28.87
CA GLU A 419 8.61 3.75 -29.69
C GLU A 419 8.42 3.27 -31.14
N ASP A 420 7.35 3.68 -31.80
CA ASP A 420 7.19 3.47 -33.26
C ASP A 420 8.27 4.24 -34.04
N SER A 421 8.93 3.56 -34.99
CA SER A 421 10.10 4.09 -35.69
C SER A 421 9.83 5.40 -36.43
N VAL A 422 10.47 6.49 -35.98
CA VAL A 422 10.36 7.82 -36.58
C VAL A 422 11.41 7.99 -37.68
N ALA A 423 10.95 8.14 -38.93
CA ALA A 423 11.84 8.33 -40.07
C ALA A 423 12.79 9.53 -39.90
N ASN A 424 14.07 9.34 -40.23
CA ASN A 424 15.17 10.30 -40.08
C ASN A 424 15.56 10.65 -38.63
N TYR A 425 15.16 9.84 -37.65
CA TYR A 425 15.61 9.97 -36.26
C TYR A 425 16.27 8.68 -35.77
N ALA A 426 17.26 8.84 -34.88
CA ALA A 426 17.75 7.79 -34.01
C ALA A 426 17.06 7.92 -32.65
N THR A 427 16.39 6.85 -32.21
CA THR A 427 15.72 6.75 -30.91
C THR A 427 16.66 6.15 -29.87
N ASP A 428 16.79 6.83 -28.73
CA ASP A 428 17.47 6.36 -27.51
C ASP A 428 16.45 6.27 -26.37
N ILE A 429 16.52 5.22 -25.54
CA ILE A 429 15.59 4.99 -24.42
C ILE A 429 16.40 4.70 -23.16
N THR A 430 16.18 5.51 -22.12
CA THR A 430 16.90 5.46 -20.85
C THR A 430 15.93 5.49 -19.67
N GLY A 431 16.38 5.04 -18.50
CA GLY A 431 15.56 4.92 -17.29
C GLY A 431 15.04 3.50 -17.05
N ASN A 432 14.12 3.35 -16.10
CA ASN A 432 13.56 2.08 -15.64
C ASN A 432 12.14 2.29 -15.08
N GLN A 433 11.51 1.26 -14.50
CA GLN A 433 10.15 1.36 -13.96
C GLN A 433 10.01 2.17 -12.67
N ASP A 434 11.09 2.28 -11.87
CA ASP A 434 11.09 2.94 -10.56
C ASP A 434 11.37 4.46 -10.68
N GLU A 435 12.23 4.86 -11.62
CA GLU A 435 12.56 6.26 -11.95
C GLU A 435 11.71 6.83 -13.10
N GLY A 436 11.14 5.95 -13.94
CA GLY A 436 10.49 6.27 -15.20
C GLY A 436 11.45 6.30 -16.40
N PHE A 437 10.87 6.45 -17.59
CA PHE A 437 11.57 6.37 -18.87
C PHE A 437 11.72 7.72 -19.58
N THR A 438 12.86 7.94 -20.22
CA THR A 438 13.12 9.04 -21.15
C THR A 438 13.40 8.49 -22.55
N ILE A 439 12.62 8.92 -23.54
CA ILE A 439 12.81 8.56 -24.95
C ILE A 439 13.34 9.79 -25.71
N THR A 440 14.59 9.75 -26.19
CA THR A 440 15.23 10.87 -26.91
C THR A 440 15.37 10.56 -28.39
N ASN A 441 14.76 11.35 -29.27
CA ASN A 441 14.96 11.21 -30.72
C ASN A 441 15.86 12.31 -31.26
N THR A 442 16.97 11.90 -31.89
CA THR A 442 17.96 12.79 -32.50
C THR A 442 17.85 12.73 -34.01
N ASN A 443 17.65 13.88 -34.67
CA ASN A 443 17.57 13.97 -36.13
C ASN A 443 18.92 13.61 -36.77
N THR A 444 18.90 12.80 -37.82
CA THR A 444 20.11 12.29 -38.50
C THR A 444 20.31 12.82 -39.93
N THR A 445 19.42 13.69 -40.43
CA THR A 445 19.44 14.17 -41.84
C THR A 445 19.49 15.68 -41.99
N ASP A 446 18.83 16.45 -41.11
CA ASP A 446 18.85 17.92 -41.09
C ASP A 446 20.09 18.43 -40.35
N LEU A 447 21.26 17.98 -40.78
CA LEU A 447 22.56 18.32 -40.21
C LEU A 447 23.31 19.31 -41.11
N ILE A 448 24.15 20.15 -40.51
CA ILE A 448 25.04 21.09 -41.20
C ILE A 448 26.48 20.96 -40.70
N ASP A 449 27.41 21.27 -41.59
CA ASP A 449 28.83 21.40 -41.29
C ASP A 449 29.21 22.88 -41.40
N ILE A 450 29.83 23.43 -40.36
CA ILE A 450 30.20 24.86 -40.28
C ILE A 450 31.73 24.98 -40.33
N PRO A 451 32.31 25.37 -41.48
CA PRO A 451 33.74 25.64 -41.58
C PRO A 451 34.11 26.93 -40.86
N VAL A 452 35.28 26.94 -40.23
CA VAL A 452 35.88 28.11 -39.58
C VAL A 452 37.32 28.32 -40.05
N GLU A 453 37.66 29.58 -40.36
CA GLU A 453 38.99 30.00 -40.83
C GLU A 453 39.53 31.15 -39.96
N LYS A 454 40.73 30.96 -39.40
CA LYS A 454 41.45 32.01 -38.67
C LYS A 454 42.41 32.72 -39.61
N ASN A 455 42.20 34.03 -39.77
CA ASN A 455 43.02 34.92 -40.58
C ASN A 455 43.84 35.89 -39.69
N TRP A 456 44.98 36.35 -40.20
CA TRP A 456 45.88 37.26 -39.50
C TRP A 456 46.24 38.44 -40.42
N ASP A 457 46.08 39.66 -39.92
CA ASP A 457 46.42 40.92 -40.60
C ASP A 457 47.55 41.60 -39.83
N GLY A 458 48.77 41.10 -40.09
CA GLY A 458 49.98 41.36 -39.29
C GLY A 458 50.63 40.05 -38.79
N ASP A 459 51.46 40.17 -37.74
CA ASP A 459 52.23 39.04 -37.21
C ASP A 459 51.35 38.06 -36.42
N ALA A 460 51.14 36.84 -36.96
CA ALA A 460 50.37 35.80 -36.31
C ALA A 460 50.89 35.39 -34.92
N ALA A 461 49.99 34.85 -34.08
CA ALA A 461 50.33 34.05 -32.90
C ALA A 461 50.73 32.62 -33.28
N ASN A 462 51.21 31.83 -32.33
CA ASN A 462 51.52 30.40 -32.48
C ASN A 462 50.24 29.56 -32.65
N SER A 463 49.22 29.84 -31.83
CA SER A 463 47.88 29.26 -31.92
C SER A 463 46.83 30.22 -31.35
N THR A 464 45.56 29.86 -31.50
CA THR A 464 44.40 30.48 -30.83
C THR A 464 43.30 29.44 -30.64
N LYS A 465 42.32 29.71 -29.77
CA LYS A 465 41.18 28.81 -29.52
C LYS A 465 39.88 29.49 -29.88
N ILE A 466 39.05 28.79 -30.66
CA ILE A 466 37.72 29.24 -31.08
C ILE A 466 36.67 28.31 -30.48
N THR A 467 35.70 28.91 -29.80
CA THR A 467 34.50 28.25 -29.27
C THR A 467 33.33 28.47 -30.22
N LEU A 468 32.63 27.39 -30.57
CA LEU A 468 31.32 27.41 -31.22
C LEU A 468 30.21 27.48 -30.16
N PHE A 469 29.21 28.33 -30.39
CA PHE A 469 28.03 28.45 -29.56
C PHE A 469 26.75 28.19 -30.36
N ALA A 470 25.84 27.37 -29.84
CA ALA A 470 24.49 27.14 -30.36
C ALA A 470 23.45 27.83 -29.46
N ASN A 471 22.71 28.79 -30.03
CA ASN A 471 21.76 29.63 -29.29
C ASN A 471 22.38 30.31 -28.04
N GLY A 472 23.69 30.60 -28.09
CA GLY A 472 24.47 31.19 -26.98
C GLY A 472 25.06 30.21 -25.97
N ASN A 473 24.84 28.89 -26.09
CA ASN A 473 25.46 27.87 -25.25
C ASN A 473 26.70 27.29 -25.95
N GLU A 474 27.81 27.07 -25.24
CA GLU A 474 29.01 26.44 -25.79
C GLU A 474 28.72 25.02 -26.28
N VAL A 475 29.26 24.68 -27.45
CA VAL A 475 29.14 23.36 -28.11
C VAL A 475 30.49 22.65 -28.15
N GLU A 476 31.51 23.32 -28.70
CA GLU A 476 32.84 22.77 -28.90
C GLU A 476 33.87 23.90 -28.93
N THR A 477 35.06 23.67 -28.36
CA THR A 477 36.20 24.60 -28.41
C THR A 477 37.40 23.93 -29.08
N VAL A 478 37.89 24.50 -30.18
CA VAL A 478 38.97 23.95 -31.01
C VAL A 478 40.19 24.88 -31.07
N GLU A 479 41.39 24.30 -31.18
CA GLU A 479 42.64 25.05 -31.30
C GLU A 479 43.10 25.14 -32.77
N LEU A 480 43.27 26.36 -33.27
CA LEU A 480 43.75 26.66 -34.62
C LEU A 480 45.19 27.17 -34.58
N ASN A 481 46.01 26.70 -35.51
CA ASN A 481 47.44 26.99 -35.60
C ASN A 481 47.97 26.73 -37.02
N ALA A 482 49.28 26.89 -37.22
CA ALA A 482 49.89 26.67 -38.53
C ALA A 482 49.81 25.23 -39.06
N THR A 483 49.69 24.19 -38.21
CA THR A 483 49.70 22.78 -38.68
C THR A 483 48.34 22.33 -39.20
N ASN A 484 47.23 22.85 -38.67
CA ASN A 484 45.89 22.69 -39.25
C ASN A 484 45.54 23.78 -40.29
N ASN A 485 46.57 24.49 -40.80
CA ASN A 485 46.42 25.58 -41.78
C ASN A 485 45.44 26.68 -41.33
N TRP A 486 45.30 26.87 -40.01
CA TRP A 486 44.37 27.80 -39.38
C TRP A 486 42.89 27.53 -39.70
N LYS A 487 42.51 26.26 -39.92
CA LYS A 487 41.13 25.86 -40.30
C LYS A 487 40.62 24.66 -39.53
N HIS A 488 39.31 24.63 -39.33
CA HIS A 488 38.55 23.50 -38.81
C HIS A 488 37.14 23.51 -39.42
N THR A 489 36.42 22.40 -39.33
CA THR A 489 34.99 22.32 -39.67
C THR A 489 34.29 21.59 -38.56
N PHE A 490 33.39 22.28 -37.86
CA PHE A 490 32.48 21.65 -36.91
C PHE A 490 31.44 20.88 -37.73
N THR A 491 31.29 19.57 -37.51
CA THR A 491 30.45 18.71 -38.38
C THR A 491 29.24 18.14 -37.66
N HIS A 492 28.27 17.65 -38.42
CA HIS A 492 27.08 16.94 -37.92
C HIS A 492 26.24 17.77 -36.93
N LEU A 493 26.23 19.09 -37.08
CA LEU A 493 25.52 20.02 -36.21
C LEU A 493 24.03 20.06 -36.55
N GLN A 494 23.15 20.08 -35.54
CA GLN A 494 21.70 20.14 -35.73
C GLN A 494 21.28 21.45 -36.41
N LYS A 495 20.60 21.39 -37.56
CA LYS A 495 20.14 22.60 -38.25
C LYS A 495 19.00 23.33 -37.53
N TYR A 496 18.11 22.57 -36.89
CA TYR A 496 16.88 23.11 -36.29
C TYR A 496 16.78 22.84 -34.79
N ASN A 497 16.18 23.79 -34.07
CA ASN A 497 15.69 23.62 -32.72
C ASN A 497 14.41 22.74 -32.69
N ASN A 498 14.01 22.31 -31.49
CA ASN A 498 12.84 21.45 -31.30
C ASN A 498 11.51 22.08 -31.78
N ASP A 499 11.41 23.41 -31.78
CA ASP A 499 10.25 24.15 -32.33
C ASP A 499 10.28 24.32 -33.86
N GLY A 500 11.35 23.86 -34.52
CA GLY A 500 11.57 23.98 -35.96
C GLY A 500 12.18 25.31 -36.42
N SER A 501 12.56 26.20 -35.51
CA SER A 501 13.42 27.36 -35.83
C SER A 501 14.85 26.91 -36.15
N GLU A 502 15.61 27.69 -36.94
CA GLU A 502 17.02 27.37 -37.20
C GLU A 502 17.90 27.67 -35.97
N VAL A 503 18.92 26.84 -35.73
CA VAL A 503 19.84 27.02 -34.60
C VAL A 503 20.75 28.22 -34.85
N ALA A 504 20.77 29.16 -33.90
CA ALA A 504 21.60 30.35 -33.97
C ALA A 504 23.05 30.03 -33.60
N TYR A 505 23.82 29.51 -34.56
CA TYR A 505 25.26 29.29 -34.40
C TYR A 505 26.05 30.61 -34.46
N THR A 506 27.02 30.74 -33.57
CA THR A 506 27.99 31.85 -33.52
C THR A 506 29.34 31.32 -33.01
N ILE A 507 30.43 32.07 -33.18
CA ILE A 507 31.75 31.71 -32.67
C ILE A 507 32.40 32.84 -31.87
N LYS A 508 33.33 32.50 -30.97
CA LYS A 508 34.18 33.47 -30.25
C LYS A 508 35.60 32.93 -30.04
N GLU A 509 36.59 33.82 -29.93
CA GLU A 509 37.93 33.43 -29.45
C GLU A 509 37.96 33.38 -27.91
N VAL A 510 38.61 32.34 -27.38
CA VAL A 510 38.78 32.14 -25.94
C VAL A 510 39.75 33.18 -25.39
N GLY A 511 39.27 34.00 -24.44
CA GLY A 511 40.05 35.09 -23.84
C GLY A 511 39.84 36.47 -24.48
N GLU A 512 39.08 36.58 -25.56
CA GLU A 512 38.70 37.87 -26.14
C GLU A 512 37.75 38.64 -25.20
N ASN A 513 38.01 39.94 -25.03
CA ASN A 513 37.21 40.85 -24.22
C ASN A 513 36.97 42.17 -24.97
N GLY A 514 35.76 42.36 -25.48
CA GLY A 514 35.35 43.59 -26.15
C GLY A 514 36.02 43.78 -27.52
N ASN A 515 36.10 42.69 -28.30
CA ASN A 515 36.79 42.62 -29.59
C ASN A 515 38.32 42.84 -29.49
N ILE A 516 38.91 42.68 -28.31
CA ILE A 516 40.36 42.75 -28.08
C ILE A 516 40.82 41.43 -27.46
N ILE A 517 41.90 40.85 -27.98
CA ILE A 517 42.57 39.67 -27.40
C ILE A 517 44.07 39.91 -27.28
N GLU A 518 44.73 39.19 -26.36
CA GLU A 518 46.18 39.16 -26.24
C GLU A 518 46.68 37.71 -26.37
N LEU A 519 47.55 37.46 -27.35
CA LEU A 519 48.11 36.14 -27.67
C LEU A 519 49.62 36.29 -27.90
N ASP A 520 50.43 35.42 -27.31
CA ASP A 520 51.92 35.50 -27.32
C ASP A 520 52.49 36.89 -26.93
N GLY A 521 51.81 37.61 -26.03
CA GLY A 521 52.20 38.97 -25.63
C GLY A 521 51.96 40.06 -26.70
N LYS A 522 51.24 39.72 -27.77
CA LYS A 522 50.77 40.65 -28.80
C LYS A 522 49.27 40.90 -28.60
N ARG A 523 48.87 42.17 -28.60
CA ARG A 523 47.45 42.55 -28.60
C ARG A 523 46.92 42.64 -30.03
N PHE A 524 45.67 42.23 -30.23
CA PHE A 524 44.97 42.27 -31.52
C PHE A 524 43.55 42.83 -31.37
N ASP A 525 43.10 43.53 -32.41
CA ASP A 525 41.68 43.82 -32.62
C ASP A 525 41.07 42.63 -33.39
N VAL A 526 39.93 42.10 -32.92
CA VAL A 526 39.30 40.87 -33.41
C VAL A 526 38.04 41.20 -34.21
N GLU A 527 37.98 40.73 -35.45
CA GLU A 527 36.83 40.87 -36.34
C GLU A 527 36.24 39.52 -36.73
N TYR A 528 34.93 39.37 -36.59
CA TYR A 528 34.13 38.22 -37.02
C TYR A 528 33.40 38.54 -38.34
N SER A 529 33.36 37.58 -39.25
CA SER A 529 32.62 37.69 -40.52
C SER A 529 32.17 36.32 -41.03
N GLY A 530 31.28 36.31 -42.03
CA GLY A 530 30.66 35.07 -42.54
C GLY A 530 29.45 34.62 -41.72
N ASP A 531 28.92 33.45 -42.08
CA ASP A 531 27.68 32.88 -41.55
C ASP A 531 27.68 31.34 -41.70
N ILE A 532 26.62 30.68 -41.25
CA ILE A 532 26.50 29.20 -41.28
C ILE A 532 26.49 28.59 -42.69
N THR A 533 26.31 29.39 -43.75
CA THR A 533 26.28 28.93 -45.15
C THR A 533 27.62 29.14 -45.86
N GLN A 534 28.37 30.17 -45.48
CA GLN A 534 29.69 30.51 -46.07
C GLN A 534 30.87 30.05 -45.19
N GLY A 535 30.60 29.63 -43.95
CA GLY A 535 31.59 29.47 -42.90
C GLY A 535 31.89 30.79 -42.19
N PHE A 536 32.39 30.67 -40.95
CA PHE A 536 32.83 31.82 -40.16
C PHE A 536 34.31 32.12 -40.37
N LYS A 537 34.68 33.40 -40.32
CA LYS A 537 36.07 33.86 -40.40
C LYS A 537 36.40 34.80 -39.25
N VAL A 538 37.50 34.52 -38.57
CA VAL A 538 38.02 35.32 -37.46
C VAL A 538 39.32 35.98 -37.88
N THR A 539 39.33 37.30 -38.03
CA THR A 539 40.50 38.07 -38.45
C THR A 539 41.06 38.84 -37.27
N ASN A 540 42.32 38.61 -36.94
CA ASN A 540 43.01 39.36 -35.87
C ASN A 540 43.97 40.34 -36.54
N LYS A 541 43.75 41.63 -36.30
CA LYS A 541 44.52 42.73 -36.87
C LYS A 541 45.46 43.29 -35.82
N LYS A 542 46.62 43.82 -36.25
CA LYS A 542 47.38 44.75 -35.41
C LYS A 542 46.42 45.90 -35.02
N PRO A 543 46.25 46.23 -33.72
CA PRO A 543 45.40 47.33 -33.31
C PRO A 543 45.83 48.64 -33.98
N LEU A 544 44.85 49.44 -34.39
CA LEU A 544 45.13 50.77 -34.92
C LEU A 544 45.82 51.60 -33.84
N ASP A 545 46.99 52.15 -34.16
CA ASP A 545 47.66 53.11 -33.27
C ASP A 545 46.67 54.26 -32.99
N PRO A 546 46.43 54.64 -31.71
CA PRO A 546 45.35 55.55 -31.35
C PRO A 546 45.49 56.86 -32.14
N PRO A 547 44.39 57.40 -32.70
CA PRO A 547 44.46 58.47 -33.68
C PRO A 547 45.25 59.65 -33.12
N THR A 548 46.36 59.97 -33.78
CA THR A 548 47.22 61.10 -33.41
C THR A 548 46.32 62.33 -33.25
N PRO A 549 46.39 63.06 -32.12
CA PRO A 549 45.44 64.12 -31.79
C PRO A 549 45.57 65.29 -32.78
N THR A 550 44.81 65.19 -33.87
CA THR A 550 44.69 66.20 -34.89
C THR A 550 44.07 67.43 -34.23
N GLN A 551 44.82 68.53 -34.16
CA GLN A 551 44.29 69.79 -33.65
C GLN A 551 43.12 70.21 -34.54
N THR A 552 41.90 70.08 -34.03
CA THR A 552 40.73 70.67 -34.65
C THR A 552 40.90 72.19 -34.69
N PRO A 553 40.61 72.86 -35.81
CA PRO A 553 40.49 74.31 -35.82
C PRO A 553 39.47 74.73 -34.77
N LYS A 554 39.76 75.76 -33.97
CA LYS A 554 38.80 76.33 -33.02
C LYS A 554 37.70 77.12 -33.75
N THR A 555 36.75 76.40 -34.36
CA THR A 555 35.40 76.94 -34.60
C THR A 555 34.62 76.88 -33.30
N SER A 556 34.89 77.84 -32.41
CA SER A 556 34.02 78.08 -31.24
C SER A 556 32.72 78.69 -31.74
N ASP A 557 31.63 77.93 -31.63
CA ASP A 557 30.28 78.41 -31.92
C ASP A 557 29.30 77.79 -30.91
N ASP A 558 29.29 78.34 -29.69
CA ASP A 558 28.49 77.86 -28.55
C ASP A 558 26.96 78.08 -28.72
N THR A 559 26.51 78.42 -29.93
CA THR A 559 25.10 78.65 -30.26
C THR A 559 24.23 77.42 -30.01
N HIS A 560 24.71 76.22 -30.36
CA HIS A 560 23.91 75.00 -30.26
C HIS A 560 23.77 74.47 -28.83
N VAL A 561 24.82 74.53 -28.00
CA VAL A 561 24.77 74.06 -26.60
C VAL A 561 23.73 74.85 -25.79
N LYS A 562 23.62 76.16 -26.04
CA LYS A 562 22.62 77.04 -25.41
C LYS A 562 21.20 76.71 -25.87
N VAL A 563 21.01 76.34 -27.14
CA VAL A 563 19.71 75.87 -27.67
C VAL A 563 19.31 74.53 -27.06
N TYR A 564 20.22 73.56 -26.93
CA TYR A 564 19.92 72.27 -26.28
C TYR A 564 19.61 72.42 -24.78
N GLY A 565 20.32 73.31 -24.06
CA GLY A 565 20.00 73.65 -22.67
C GLY A 565 18.61 74.29 -22.53
N LEU A 566 18.24 75.18 -23.45
CA LEU A 566 16.91 75.81 -23.48
C LEU A 566 15.80 74.79 -23.82
N MET A 567 16.06 73.85 -24.74
CA MET A 567 15.16 72.74 -25.07
C MET A 567 14.90 71.83 -23.86
N MET A 568 15.94 71.48 -23.08
CA MET A 568 15.76 70.67 -21.86
C MET A 568 14.97 71.40 -20.77
N LEU A 569 15.18 72.71 -20.61
CA LEU A 569 14.39 73.52 -19.67
C LEU A 569 12.92 73.62 -20.10
N LEU A 570 12.65 73.81 -21.39
CA LEU A 570 11.29 73.84 -21.93
C LEU A 570 10.58 72.49 -21.79
N SER A 571 11.26 71.36 -22.06
CA SER A 571 10.66 70.03 -21.90
C SER A 571 10.39 69.67 -20.43
N ALA A 572 11.30 70.03 -19.51
CA ALA A 572 11.08 69.86 -18.07
C ALA A 572 9.87 70.67 -17.57
N VAL A 573 9.73 71.94 -18.00
CA VAL A 573 8.54 72.77 -17.70
C VAL A 573 7.27 72.14 -18.27
N LEU A 574 7.31 71.57 -19.47
CA LEU A 574 6.16 70.93 -20.10
C LEU A 574 5.72 69.65 -19.35
N VAL A 575 6.67 68.84 -18.87
CA VAL A 575 6.41 67.70 -17.97
C VAL A 575 5.77 68.15 -16.66
N VAL A 576 6.26 69.23 -16.04
CA VAL A 576 5.68 69.80 -14.82
C VAL A 576 4.25 70.33 -15.07
N ILE A 577 4.00 71.01 -16.19
CA ILE A 577 2.66 71.47 -16.58
C ILE A 577 1.70 70.29 -16.78
N VAL A 578 2.15 69.20 -17.42
CA VAL A 578 1.36 67.96 -17.57
C VAL A 578 1.07 67.33 -16.20
N ALA A 579 2.06 67.25 -15.31
CA ALA A 579 1.88 66.71 -13.96
C ALA A 579 0.89 67.54 -13.13
N VAL A 580 1.05 68.86 -13.10
CA VAL A 580 0.15 69.79 -12.39
C VAL A 580 -1.27 69.73 -12.98
N LYS A 581 -1.40 69.64 -14.31
CA LYS A 581 -2.72 69.46 -14.96
C LYS A 581 -3.34 68.11 -14.59
N ARG A 582 -2.56 67.03 -14.54
CA ARG A 582 -3.04 65.70 -14.13
C ARG A 582 -3.50 65.68 -12.67
N MET A 583 -2.78 66.35 -11.77
CA MET A 583 -3.20 66.53 -10.37
C MET A 583 -4.50 67.36 -10.25
N LYS A 584 -4.67 68.40 -11.08
CA LYS A 584 -5.85 69.27 -11.05
C LYS A 584 -7.11 68.66 -11.69
N TYR A 585 -6.98 67.55 -12.41
CA TYR A 585 -8.09 66.73 -12.94
C TYR A 585 -8.25 65.39 -12.20
N SER A 586 -7.54 65.16 -11.09
CA SER A 586 -7.67 63.95 -10.25
C SER A 586 -8.51 64.18 -8.99
N ASN A 587 -9.19 65.32 -8.89
CA ASN A 587 -10.02 65.73 -7.75
C ASN A 587 -11.30 66.46 -8.25
N TYR A 588 -12.02 65.83 -9.17
CA TYR A 588 -13.39 66.15 -9.60
C TYR A 588 -14.04 64.90 -10.19
#